data_AF-A0A2J0M6M6-F1
#
_entry.id   AF-A0A2J0M6M6-F1
#
_cell.length_a   1.000
_cell.length_b   1.000
_cell.length_c   1.000
_cell.angle_alpha   90.00
_cell.angle_beta   90.00
_cell.angle_gamma   90.00
#
_symmetry.space_group_name_H-M   'P 1'
#
loop_
_entity.id
_entity.type
_entity.pdbx_description
1 polymer ?
#
loop_
_entity_poly.entity_id
_entity_poly.type
_entity_poly.pdbx_seq_one_letter_code
_entity_poly.pdbx_strand_id
1 'polypeptide(L)' 'NPNAVACTLEYDPVCGSDEKTYSNACHAQRAGVKISYKGECKKDGEQKTQSRQNGPAGQPSNTPSSPNLPPKR' A
#
# COMPACT_ATOMS: atom_id res chain seq x y z
N ASN A 1 -27.55 -20.05 14.65
CA ASN A 1 -26.36 -20.72 14.10
C ASN A 1 -25.13 -19.93 14.56
N PRO A 2 -24.49 -20.31 15.67
CA PRO A 2 -23.55 -19.48 16.40
C PRO A 2 -22.12 -19.74 15.91
N ASN A 3 -21.52 -18.78 15.20
CA ASN A 3 -20.07 -18.53 15.14
C ASN A 3 -19.76 -17.55 14.00
N ALA A 4 -20.35 -16.35 14.05
CA ALA A 4 -19.74 -15.22 13.37
C ALA A 4 -18.51 -14.86 14.22
N VAL A 5 -17.35 -15.45 13.91
CA VAL A 5 -16.08 -15.08 14.55
C VAL A 5 -15.87 -13.59 14.28
N ALA A 6 -16.14 -12.75 15.27
CA ALA A 6 -15.85 -11.33 15.18
C ALA A 6 -14.34 -11.19 15.32
N CYS A 7 -13.68 -10.68 14.28
CA CYS A 7 -12.27 -10.32 14.39
C CYS A 7 -12.14 -9.00 15.14
N THR A 8 -11.10 -8.90 15.96
CA THR A 8 -10.69 -7.62 16.52
C THR A 8 -10.30 -6.66 15.39
N LEU A 9 -10.45 -5.36 15.63
CA LEU A 9 -9.98 -4.31 14.72
C LEU A 9 -8.50 -3.96 14.95
N GLU A 10 -7.79 -4.78 15.72
CA GLU A 10 -6.35 -4.66 15.91
C GLU A 10 -5.64 -4.90 14.58
N TYR A 11 -4.71 -4.00 14.25
CA TYR A 11 -3.90 -4.06 13.04
C TYR A 11 -2.61 -4.85 13.34
N ASP A 12 -2.61 -6.11 12.94
CA ASP A 12 -1.48 -7.05 13.04
C ASP A 12 -1.28 -7.72 11.67
N PRO A 13 -0.72 -7.01 10.68
CA PRO A 13 -0.75 -7.47 9.29
C PRO A 13 -0.09 -8.83 9.13
N VAL A 14 -0.68 -9.69 8.30
CA VAL A 14 -0.12 -11.01 7.97
C VAL A 14 -0.16 -11.26 6.47
N CYS A 15 0.85 -11.96 5.96
CA CYS A 15 0.93 -12.35 4.56
C CYS A 15 0.33 -13.74 4.39
N GLY A 16 -0.73 -13.84 3.59
CA GLY A 16 -1.34 -15.11 3.22
C GLY A 16 -0.48 -15.90 2.23
N SER A 17 -0.70 -17.20 2.14
CA SER A 17 -0.12 -18.07 1.10
C SER A 17 -0.63 -17.73 -0.31
N ASP A 18 -1.65 -16.89 -0.42
CA ASP A 18 -2.16 -16.30 -1.66
C ASP A 18 -1.51 -14.95 -2.01
N GLU A 19 -0.42 -14.60 -1.31
CA GLU A 19 0.33 -13.35 -1.50
C GLU A 19 -0.51 -12.08 -1.27
N LYS A 20 -1.56 -12.17 -0.43
CA LYS A 20 -2.34 -11.01 0.02
C LYS A 20 -2.05 -10.69 1.47
N THR A 21 -1.96 -9.39 1.75
CA THR A 21 -1.86 -8.85 3.11
C THR A 21 -3.24 -8.79 3.74
N TYR A 22 -3.39 -9.39 4.92
CA TYR A 22 -4.59 -9.32 5.75
C TYR A 22 -4.32 -8.45 6.95
N SER A 23 -5.29 -7.61 7.34
CA SER A 23 -5.16 -6.68 8.47
C SER A 23 -4.88 -7.37 9.81
N ASN A 24 -5.32 -8.62 9.97
CA ASN A 24 -4.91 -9.50 11.05
C ASN A 24 -5.09 -10.99 10.74
N ALA A 25 -4.49 -11.83 11.57
CA ALA A 25 -4.59 -13.29 11.48
C ALA A 25 -6.04 -13.80 11.50
N CYS A 26 -6.94 -13.14 12.21
CA CYS A 26 -8.35 -13.51 12.24
C CYS A 26 -9.02 -13.24 10.87
N HIS A 27 -8.75 -12.10 10.24
CA HIS A 27 -9.24 -11.80 8.89
C HIS A 27 -8.72 -12.82 7.85
N ALA A 28 -7.46 -13.24 7.95
CA ALA A 28 -6.91 -14.30 7.09
C ALA A 28 -7.64 -15.64 7.29
N GLN A 29 -7.85 -16.05 8.56
CA GLN A 29 -8.58 -17.29 8.90
C GLN A 29 -10.03 -17.26 8.42
N ARG A 30 -10.73 -16.11 8.57
CA ARG A 30 -12.09 -15.96 8.05
C ARG A 30 -12.17 -16.05 6.53
N ALA A 31 -11.12 -15.59 5.84
CA ALA A 31 -11.01 -15.76 4.39
C ALA A 31 -10.63 -17.21 4.00
N GLY A 32 -10.37 -18.10 4.96
CA GLY A 32 -9.90 -19.46 4.69
C GLY A 32 -8.47 -19.51 4.17
N VAL A 33 -7.69 -18.45 4.40
CA VAL A 33 -6.33 -18.33 3.89
C VAL A 33 -5.32 -18.73 4.94
N LYS A 34 -4.37 -19.58 4.52
CA LYS A 34 -3.24 -19.97 5.36
C LYS A 34 -2.26 -18.81 5.45
N ILE A 35 -1.84 -18.49 6.67
CA ILE A 35 -0.82 -17.46 6.91
C ILE A 35 0.55 -18.04 6.55
N SER A 36 1.28 -17.33 5.69
CA SER A 36 2.64 -17.65 5.28
C SER A 36 3.66 -17.12 6.30
N TYR A 37 3.61 -15.80 6.55
CA TYR A 37 4.45 -15.14 7.56
C TYR A 37 3.73 -13.93 8.16
N LYS A 38 4.17 -13.53 9.36
CA LYS A 38 3.69 -12.30 10.02
C LYS A 38 4.30 -11.07 9.36
N GLY A 39 3.52 -10.02 9.24
CA GLY A 39 3.84 -8.82 8.47
C GLY A 39 3.12 -8.76 7.12
N GLU A 40 3.22 -7.63 6.46
CA GLU A 40 2.63 -7.41 5.14
C GLU A 40 3.36 -8.26 4.09
N CYS A 41 2.64 -8.71 3.06
CA CYS A 41 3.29 -9.35 1.92
C CYS A 41 4.23 -8.36 1.24
N LYS A 42 5.49 -8.76 1.07
CA LYS A 42 6.49 -8.00 0.31
C LYS A 42 6.17 -8.15 -1.18
N LYS A 43 5.33 -7.28 -1.72
CA LYS A 43 5.20 -7.11 -3.18
C LYS A 43 6.09 -5.96 -3.61
N ASP A 44 6.98 -6.22 -4.55
CA ASP A 44 7.79 -5.22 -5.22
C ASP A 44 6.87 -4.15 -5.82
N GLY A 45 6.70 -3.03 -5.12
CA GLY A 45 6.29 -1.77 -5.74
C GLY A 45 4.93 -1.17 -5.43
N GLU A 46 4.25 -1.44 -4.30
CA GLU A 46 3.10 -0.59 -3.93
C GLU A 46 2.92 -0.46 -2.42
N GLN A 47 3.61 0.54 -1.86
CA GLN A 47 3.32 1.05 -0.53
C GLN A 47 1.94 1.71 -0.58
N LYS A 48 0.89 0.99 -0.18
CA LYS A 48 -0.42 1.59 0.07
C LYS A 48 -0.28 2.51 1.28
N THR A 49 0.16 3.74 1.04
CA THR A 49 0.09 4.85 2.00
C THR A 49 -1.36 5.07 2.36
N GLN A 50 -1.83 4.40 3.42
CA GLN A 50 -3.06 4.77 4.09
C GLN A 50 -2.75 5.97 4.99
N SER A 51 -2.59 7.13 4.36
CA SER A 51 -2.69 8.41 5.05
C SER A 51 -3.26 9.42 4.07
N ARG A 52 -4.53 9.73 4.32
CA ARG A 52 -5.21 10.96 3.96
C ARG A 52 -4.24 12.08 3.60
N GLN A 53 -4.18 12.43 2.31
CA GLN A 53 -3.70 13.73 1.86
C GLN A 53 -4.75 14.31 0.91
N ASN A 54 -5.84 14.81 1.48
CA ASN A 54 -6.38 16.06 0.95
C ASN A 54 -5.38 17.16 1.38
N GLY A 55 -4.29 17.28 0.63
CA GLY A 55 -3.33 18.38 0.72
C GLY A 55 -3.36 19.13 -0.60
N PRO A 56 -3.41 20.48 -0.60
CA PRO A 56 -3.55 21.24 -1.83
C PRO A 56 -2.35 21.01 -2.74
N ALA A 57 -2.62 20.93 -4.04
CA ALA A 57 -1.63 20.79 -5.10
C ALA A 57 -0.46 21.76 -4.90
N GLY A 58 0.68 21.21 -4.47
CA GLY A 58 1.96 21.89 -4.32
C GLY A 58 2.83 21.65 -5.55
N GLN A 59 2.61 22.46 -6.58
CA GLN A 59 3.57 23.05 -7.52
C GLN A 59 4.76 22.21 -8.04
N PRO A 60 4.86 21.97 -9.36
CA PRO A 60 6.16 21.71 -9.98
C PRO A 60 6.99 23.00 -9.99
N SER A 61 7.96 23.09 -9.08
CA SER A 61 9.17 23.89 -9.27
C SER A 61 9.91 23.24 -10.46
N ASN A 62 10.34 23.88 -11.55
CA ASN A 62 11.00 25.17 -11.67
C ASN A 62 10.97 25.62 -13.15
N THR A 63 10.72 26.91 -13.33
CA THR A 63 11.20 27.95 -14.28
C THR A 63 12.31 27.61 -15.33
N PRO A 64 12.56 28.50 -16.32
CA PRO A 64 12.28 28.34 -17.75
C PRO A 64 13.51 27.92 -18.58
N SER A 65 13.42 26.83 -19.35
CA SER A 65 14.45 26.49 -20.34
C SER A 65 14.26 27.27 -21.65
N SER A 66 14.81 28.49 -21.71
CA SER A 66 15.21 29.13 -22.97
C SER A 66 16.42 30.01 -22.73
N PRO A 67 17.52 29.77 -23.46
CA PRO A 67 17.73 30.57 -24.65
C PRO A 67 18.12 29.75 -25.88
N ASN A 68 17.53 30.14 -27.00
CA ASN A 68 18.00 29.90 -28.36
C ASN A 68 19.54 30.04 -28.46
N LEU A 69 20.24 28.97 -28.86
CA LEU A 69 21.58 29.08 -29.44
C LEU A 69 21.56 28.42 -30.84
N PRO A 70 21.89 29.14 -31.92
CA PRO A 70 22.07 28.54 -33.24
C PRO A 70 23.34 27.68 -33.26
N PRO A 71 23.37 26.54 -34.00
CA PRO A 71 24.60 25.80 -34.19
C PRO A 71 25.63 26.63 -34.97
N LYS A 72 26.86 26.65 -34.45
CA LYS A 72 28.02 27.35 -35.02
C LYS A 72 28.55 26.60 -36.24
N ARG A 73 28.78 27.37 -37.32
CA ARG A 73 29.63 27.18 -38.51
C ARG A 73 29.43 25.93 -39.36
#